data_AF-A0A4U9HCZ9-F1
#
_entry.id   AF-A0A4U9HCZ9-F1
#
_cell.length_a   1.000
_cell.length_b   1.000
_cell.length_c   1.000
_cell.angle_alpha   90.00
_cell.angle_beta   90.00
_cell.angle_gamma   90.00
#
_symmetry.space_group_name_H-M   'P 1'
#
loop_
_entity.id
_entity.type
_entity.pdbx_description
1 polymer ?
#
loop_
_entity_poly.entity_id
_entity_poly.type
_entity_poly.pdbx_seq_one_letter_code
_entity_poly.pdbx_strand_id
1 'polypeptide(L)'
;MATVGDVQCAPGAVNVIPGEVRLSLDIRGPQDAPLAALLQTLLAEAEAIAGRRRLQFDAQEYYHIGATPCDARLQTALERAVQQVQGRSLSLPSGAGHDAIAMAERWPVGMLFVRCKGGVSHHPAEAVTTQDVALAIAAYRQVVTDLAQGE
;
A
#
# COMPACT_ATOMS: atom_id res chain seq x y z
N MET A 1 2.66 -1.73 7.49
CA MET A 1 1.57 -2.39 8.24
C MET A 1 1.76 -3.89 8.17
N ALA A 2 1.17 -4.64 9.10
CA ALA A 2 1.09 -6.09 9.06
C ALA A 2 -0.33 -6.49 9.46
N THR A 3 -0.98 -7.35 8.68
CA THR A 3 -2.38 -7.72 8.85
C THR A 3 -2.54 -9.23 8.75
N VAL A 4 -3.32 -9.81 9.66
CA VAL A 4 -3.83 -11.17 9.53
C VAL A 4 -5.26 -11.06 9.01
N GLY A 5 -5.47 -11.39 7.74
CA GLY A 5 -6.77 -11.30 7.07
C GLY A 5 -7.66 -12.53 7.25
N ASP A 6 -7.04 -13.71 7.41
CA ASP A 6 -7.71 -15.00 7.60
C ASP A 6 -7.03 -15.82 8.68
N VAL A 7 -7.83 -16.52 9.49
CA VAL A 7 -7.38 -17.47 10.51
C VAL A 7 -8.30 -18.69 10.48
N GLN A 8 -7.72 -19.86 10.26
CA GLN A 8 -8.43 -21.13 10.20
C GLN A 8 -7.93 -22.03 11.33
N CYS A 9 -8.82 -22.41 12.24
CA CYS A 9 -8.53 -23.31 13.34
C CYS A 9 -9.15 -24.68 13.06
N ALA A 10 -8.34 -25.73 12.95
CA ALA A 10 -8.81 -27.10 12.74
C ALA A 10 -8.83 -27.89 14.07
N PRO A 11 -9.89 -28.68 14.36
CA PRO A 11 -11.05 -28.96 13.51
C PRO A 11 -12.16 -27.90 13.55
N GLY A 12 -12.03 -26.85 14.37
CA GLY A 12 -13.02 -25.76 14.44
C GLY A 12 -14.25 -26.07 15.31
N ALA A 13 -14.24 -27.18 16.05
CA ALA A 13 -15.30 -27.50 17.01
C ALA A 13 -15.11 -26.73 18.32
N VAL A 14 -16.21 -26.17 18.85
CA VAL A 14 -16.21 -25.28 20.04
C VAL A 14 -15.65 -25.91 21.32
N ASN A 15 -15.63 -27.25 21.38
CA ASN A 15 -15.21 -28.04 22.54
C ASN A 15 -13.95 -28.88 22.27
N VAL A 16 -13.27 -28.68 21.13
CA VAL A 16 -12.05 -29.41 20.78
C VAL A 16 -10.89 -28.43 20.70
N ILE A 17 -9.80 -28.74 21.40
CA ILE A 17 -8.57 -27.95 21.32
C ILE A 17 -8.04 -28.02 19.88
N PRO A 18 -7.76 -26.87 19.21
CA PRO A 18 -7.22 -26.89 17.86
C PRO A 18 -5.89 -27.65 17.78
N GLY A 19 -5.81 -28.59 16.85
CA GLY A 19 -4.57 -29.31 16.54
C GLY A 19 -3.69 -28.57 15.53
N GLU A 20 -4.30 -27.69 14.73
CA GLU A 20 -3.63 -26.91 13.69
C GLU A 20 -4.31 -25.55 13.54
N VAL A 21 -3.52 -24.51 13.33
CA VAL A 21 -3.99 -23.16 12.98
C VAL A 21 -3.22 -22.68 11.77
N ARG A 22 -3.93 -22.28 10.73
CA ARG A 22 -3.38 -21.58 9.56
C ARG A 22 -3.80 -20.13 9.60
N LEU A 23 -2.89 -19.24 9.28
CA LEU A 23 -3.18 -17.81 9.19
C LEU A 23 -2.52 -17.22 7.94
N SER A 24 -3.16 -16.20 7.38
CA SER A 24 -2.54 -15.35 6.37
C SER A 24 -1.73 -14.24 7.04
N LEU A 25 -0.64 -13.80 6.41
CA LEU A 25 0.06 -12.58 6.80
C LEU A 25 0.27 -11.69 5.56
N ASP A 26 -0.29 -10.48 5.59
CA ASP A 26 -0.05 -9.43 4.59
C ASP A 26 0.76 -8.31 5.25
N ILE A 27 1.99 -8.08 4.77
CA ILE A 27 2.82 -6.96 5.18
C ILE A 27 2.98 -5.98 4.02
N ARG A 28 2.86 -4.69 4.30
CA ARG A 28 3.02 -3.61 3.31
C ARG A 28 3.89 -2.50 3.86
N GLY A 29 4.79 -1.99 3.03
CA GLY A 29 5.68 -0.88 3.39
C GLY A 29 6.16 -0.14 2.15
N PRO A 30 6.51 1.16 2.28
CA PRO A 30 7.01 1.96 1.17
C PRO A 30 8.50 1.72 0.86
N GLN A 31 9.19 0.89 1.65
CA GLN A 31 10.60 0.52 1.44
C GLN A 31 10.81 -0.97 1.74
N ASP A 32 11.59 -1.63 0.89
CA ASP A 32 11.83 -3.08 0.98
C ASP A 32 12.64 -3.47 2.21
N ALA A 33 13.71 -2.75 2.54
CA ALA A 33 14.59 -3.13 3.64
C ALA A 33 13.88 -3.10 5.02
N PRO A 34 13.13 -2.04 5.39
CA PRO A 34 12.32 -2.07 6.60
C PRO A 34 11.23 -3.17 6.59
N LEU A 35 10.65 -3.46 5.42
CA LEU A 35 9.62 -4.50 5.29
C LEU A 35 10.20 -5.90 5.52
N ALA A 36 11.36 -6.20 4.94
CA ALA A 36 12.09 -7.44 5.14
C ALA A 36 12.52 -7.62 6.60
N ALA A 37 13.00 -6.56 7.25
CA ALA A 37 13.36 -6.59 8.67
C ALA A 37 12.15 -6.86 9.58
N LEU A 38 10.99 -6.27 9.25
CA LEU A 38 9.73 -6.56 9.94
C LEU A 38 9.32 -8.02 9.76
N LEU A 39 9.37 -8.55 8.53
CA LEU A 39 9.05 -9.95 8.25
C LEU A 39 9.94 -10.89 9.08
N GLN A 40 11.25 -10.67 9.07
CA GLN A 40 12.19 -11.48 9.85
C GLN A 40 11.87 -11.46 11.34
N THR A 41 11.54 -10.27 11.87
CA THR A 41 11.15 -10.11 13.28
C THR A 41 9.87 -10.90 13.59
N LEU A 42 8.84 -10.80 12.74
CA LEU A 42 7.58 -11.51 12.92
C LEU A 42 7.75 -13.03 12.87
N LEU A 43 8.56 -13.54 11.93
CA LEU A 43 8.82 -14.98 11.80
C LEU A 43 9.65 -15.51 12.98
N ALA A 44 10.65 -14.75 13.44
CA ALA A 44 11.43 -15.12 14.62
C ALA A 44 10.58 -15.16 15.90
N GLU A 45 9.66 -14.21 16.08
CA GLU A 45 8.72 -14.21 17.19
C GLU A 45 7.73 -15.38 17.12
N ALA A 46 7.24 -15.71 15.91
CA ALA A 46 6.37 -16.87 15.70
C ALA A 46 7.07 -18.18 16.06
N GLU A 47 8.33 -18.37 15.63
CA GLU A 47 9.17 -19.51 15.99
C GLU A 47 9.39 -19.59 17.50
N ALA A 48 9.70 -18.46 18.15
CA ALA A 48 9.87 -18.40 19.61
C ALA A 48 8.57 -18.75 20.36
N ILE A 49 7.41 -18.29 19.88
CA ILE A 49 6.10 -18.65 20.43
C ILE A 49 5.86 -20.16 20.30
N ALA A 50 6.11 -20.73 19.11
CA ALA A 50 5.94 -22.15 18.84
C ALA A 50 6.85 -23.00 19.76
N GLY A 51 8.12 -22.63 19.90
CA GLY A 51 9.06 -23.29 20.81
C GLY A 51 8.57 -23.27 22.28
N ARG A 52 8.14 -22.11 22.79
CA ARG A 52 7.60 -22.01 24.16
C ARG A 52 6.32 -22.84 24.37
N ARG A 53 5.51 -22.99 23.32
CA ARG A 53 4.23 -23.73 23.35
C ARG A 53 4.38 -25.21 22.98
N ARG A 54 5.58 -25.65 22.56
CA ARG A 54 5.86 -26.99 22.03
C ARG A 54 5.00 -27.31 20.79
N LEU A 55 4.91 -26.35 19.88
CA LEU A 55 4.24 -26.46 18.59
C LEU A 55 5.26 -26.55 17.47
N GLN A 56 4.83 -27.01 16.31
CA GLN A 56 5.56 -26.87 15.05
C GLN A 56 5.12 -25.57 14.36
N PHE A 57 6.07 -24.89 13.71
CA PHE A 57 5.81 -23.68 12.93
C PHE A 57 6.40 -23.84 11.53
N ASP A 58 5.66 -23.36 10.54
CA ASP A 58 6.08 -23.27 9.14
C ASP A 58 5.47 -22.01 8.53
N ALA A 59 6.19 -21.40 7.59
CA ALA A 59 5.73 -20.21 6.88
C ALA A 59 6.20 -20.25 5.42
N GLN A 60 5.29 -19.93 4.50
CA GLN A 60 5.56 -19.89 3.07
C GLN A 60 5.18 -18.51 2.50
N GLU A 61 6.14 -17.81 1.92
CA GLU A 61 5.88 -16.64 1.07
C GLU A 61 5.42 -17.14 -0.31
N TYR A 62 4.17 -16.83 -0.68
CA TYR A 62 3.60 -17.22 -1.98
C TYR A 62 3.40 -16.02 -2.92
N TYR A 63 3.62 -14.80 -2.43
CA TYR A 63 3.41 -13.56 -3.17
C TYR A 63 4.31 -12.44 -2.65
N HIS A 64 5.00 -11.75 -3.56
CA HIS A 64 5.90 -10.65 -3.25
C HIS A 64 5.83 -9.58 -4.34
N ILE A 65 5.74 -8.31 -3.94
CA ILE A 65 5.90 -7.15 -4.82
C ILE A 65 6.85 -6.16 -4.12
N GLY A 66 7.91 -5.76 -4.81
CA GLY A 66 8.85 -4.76 -4.32
C GLY A 66 8.28 -3.34 -4.30
N ALA A 67 8.80 -2.51 -3.42
CA ALA A 67 8.46 -1.09 -3.35
C ALA A 67 8.74 -0.42 -4.70
N THR A 68 7.69 0.20 -5.27
CA THR A 68 7.79 0.88 -6.56
C THR A 68 7.81 2.39 -6.36
N PRO A 69 8.99 3.05 -6.41
CA PRO A 69 9.06 4.49 -6.28
C PRO A 69 8.48 5.17 -7.52
N CYS A 70 7.71 6.24 -7.31
CA CYS A 70 7.39 7.17 -8.40
C CYS A 70 8.66 7.94 -8.81
N ASP A 71 8.71 8.38 -10.06
CA ASP A 71 9.81 9.21 -10.57
C ASP A 71 9.90 10.54 -9.81
N ALA A 72 11.10 10.91 -9.38
CA ALA A 72 11.31 12.10 -8.54
C ALA A 72 10.98 13.41 -9.27
N ARG A 73 11.18 13.50 -10.59
CA ARG A 73 10.84 14.69 -11.38
C ARG A 73 9.34 14.83 -11.48
N LEU A 74 8.62 13.74 -11.76
CA LEU A 74 7.16 13.73 -11.81
C LEU A 74 6.54 14.02 -10.44
N GLN A 75 7.07 13.46 -9.35
CA GLN A 75 6.64 13.79 -7.99
C GLN A 75 6.80 15.29 -7.71
N THR A 76 7.97 15.86 -8.01
CA THR A 76 8.24 17.29 -7.80
C THR A 76 7.29 18.17 -8.63
N ALA A 77 7.03 17.82 -9.89
CA ALA A 77 6.10 18.55 -10.74
C ALA A 77 4.68 18.53 -10.18
N LEU A 78 4.21 17.35 -9.76
CA LEU A 78 2.91 17.17 -9.12
C LEU A 78 2.80 17.97 -7.82
N GLU A 79 3.81 17.92 -6.95
CA GLU A 79 3.82 18.68 -5.70
C GLU A 79 3.71 20.19 -5.93
N ARG A 80 4.47 20.73 -6.90
CA ARG A 80 4.38 22.16 -7.26
C ARG A 80 3.00 22.53 -7.78
N ALA A 81 2.45 21.75 -8.72
CA ALA A 81 1.14 22.04 -9.29
C ALA A 81 0.03 21.97 -8.24
N VAL A 82 0.08 20.97 -7.35
CA VAL A 82 -0.85 20.84 -6.22
C VAL A 82 -0.73 22.04 -5.27
N GLN A 83 0.50 22.43 -4.92
CA GLN A 83 0.76 23.59 -4.08
C GLN A 83 0.20 24.88 -4.69
N GLN A 84 0.31 25.06 -6.01
CA GLN A 84 -0.22 26.24 -6.71
C GLN A 84 -1.74 26.30 -6.72
N VAL A 85 -2.43 25.18 -6.98
CA VAL A 85 -3.90 25.21 -7.14
C VAL A 85 -4.67 25.26 -5.82
N GLN A 86 -4.11 24.74 -4.72
CA GLN A 86 -4.82 24.69 -3.42
C GLN A 86 -4.02 25.20 -2.22
N GLY A 87 -2.81 25.73 -2.43
CA GLY A 87 -1.99 26.36 -1.37
C GLY A 87 -1.30 25.40 -0.41
N ARG A 88 -1.41 24.08 -0.62
CA ARG A 88 -0.71 23.04 0.16
C ARG A 88 -0.55 21.77 -0.66
N SER A 89 0.55 21.04 -0.44
CA SER A 89 0.77 19.69 -0.96
C SER A 89 1.08 18.70 0.16
N LEU A 90 0.69 17.44 -0.03
CA LEU A 90 1.01 16.34 0.87
C LEU A 90 1.48 15.16 0.02
N SER A 91 2.62 14.59 0.39
CA SER A 91 3.11 13.35 -0.21
C SER A 91 2.72 12.17 0.68
N LEU A 92 2.27 11.08 0.05
CA LEU A 92 1.88 9.86 0.72
C LEU A 92 2.18 8.64 -0.15
N PRO A 93 2.58 7.50 0.44
CA PRO A 93 2.68 6.25 -0.30
C PRO A 93 1.28 5.74 -0.67
N SER A 94 1.16 5.07 -1.83
CA SER A 94 -0.04 4.28 -2.11
C SER A 94 -0.03 2.98 -1.32
N GLY A 95 -1.13 2.67 -0.65
CA GLY A 95 -1.34 1.38 0.02
C GLY A 95 -1.96 0.30 -0.88
N ALA A 96 -2.37 0.66 -2.10
CA ALA A 96 -3.06 -0.20 -3.05
C ALA A 96 -2.25 -0.42 -4.33
N GLY A 97 -2.52 -1.54 -5.00
CA GLY A 97 -1.97 -1.79 -6.34
C GLY A 97 -2.63 -0.91 -7.38
N HIS A 98 -1.85 -0.37 -8.31
CA HIS A 98 -2.31 0.41 -9.46
C HIS A 98 -1.50 -0.01 -10.69
N ASP A 99 -2.03 0.26 -11.89
CA ASP A 99 -1.33 0.00 -13.15
C ASP A 99 0.05 0.66 -13.22
N ALA A 100 0.22 1.77 -12.49
CA ALA A 100 1.50 2.47 -12.33
C ALA A 100 2.64 1.55 -11.84
N ILE A 101 2.34 0.49 -11.07
CA ILE A 101 3.34 -0.48 -10.62
C ILE A 101 3.97 -1.20 -11.81
N ALA A 102 3.13 -1.73 -12.71
CA ALA A 102 3.61 -2.41 -13.91
C ALA A 102 4.25 -1.44 -14.90
N MET A 103 3.72 -0.22 -15.01
CA MET A 103 4.29 0.81 -15.90
C MET A 103 5.69 1.26 -15.45
N ALA A 104 5.93 1.34 -14.14
CA ALA A 104 7.20 1.76 -13.57
C ALA A 104 8.39 0.85 -13.95
N GLU A 105 8.12 -0.39 -14.37
CA GLU A 105 9.16 -1.31 -14.87
C GLU A 105 9.86 -0.78 -16.12
N ARG A 106 9.21 0.12 -16.88
CA ARG A 106 9.71 0.60 -18.17
C ARG A 106 9.70 2.12 -18.34
N TRP A 107 8.85 2.83 -17.59
CA TRP A 107 8.62 4.26 -17.78
C TRP A 107 8.57 5.02 -16.46
N PRO A 108 8.99 6.30 -16.43
CA PRO A 108 8.74 7.17 -15.29
C PRO A 108 7.25 7.28 -15.00
N VAL A 109 6.85 7.09 -13.74
CA VAL A 109 5.45 7.23 -13.30
C VAL A 109 5.33 8.23 -12.16
N GLY A 110 4.21 8.94 -12.11
CA GLY A 110 3.81 9.80 -11.00
C GLY A 110 2.32 9.63 -10.75
N MET A 111 1.91 9.68 -9.49
CA MET A 111 0.52 9.51 -9.10
C MET A 111 -0.02 10.77 -8.41
N LEU A 112 -1.20 11.22 -8.84
CA LEU A 112 -1.95 12.30 -8.21
C LEU A 112 -3.17 11.72 -7.50
N PHE A 113 -3.27 11.94 -6.19
CA PHE A 113 -4.40 11.46 -5.40
C PHE A 113 -5.45 12.52 -5.17
N VAL A 114 -6.72 12.08 -5.19
CA VAL A 114 -7.90 12.88 -4.87
C VAL A 114 -8.44 12.41 -3.53
N ARG A 115 -8.84 13.37 -2.68
CA ARG A 115 -9.44 13.05 -1.38
C ARG A 115 -10.76 12.30 -1.59
N CYS A 116 -10.89 11.15 -0.93
CA CYS A 116 -12.15 10.41 -0.84
C CYS A 116 -12.74 10.54 0.58
N LYS A 117 -14.06 10.67 0.69
CA LYS A 117 -14.78 10.82 1.96
C LYS A 117 -14.50 9.62 2.87
N GLY A 118 -13.85 9.88 4.01
CA GLY A 118 -13.51 8.86 5.00
C GLY A 118 -12.50 7.82 4.54
N GLY A 119 -11.84 8.02 3.39
CA GLY A 119 -10.92 7.03 2.81
C GLY A 119 -11.59 5.73 2.36
N VAL A 120 -12.93 5.72 2.23
CA VAL A 120 -13.69 4.55 1.79
C VAL A 120 -13.44 4.29 0.32
N SER A 121 -13.16 3.04 -0.05
CA SER A 121 -13.03 2.60 -1.44
C SER A 121 -13.59 1.19 -1.63
N HIS A 122 -13.88 0.79 -2.88
CA HIS A 122 -14.52 -0.50 -3.22
C HIS A 122 -15.86 -0.71 -2.50
N HIS A 123 -16.57 0.38 -2.23
CA HIS A 123 -17.83 0.36 -1.50
C HIS A 123 -18.78 1.39 -2.12
N PRO A 124 -20.11 1.17 -2.15
CA PRO A 124 -21.07 2.13 -2.70
C PRO A 124 -21.06 3.52 -2.05
N ALA A 125 -20.43 3.66 -0.88
CA ALA A 125 -20.27 4.93 -0.17
C ALA A 125 -18.99 5.70 -0.55
N GLU A 126 -18.15 5.13 -1.42
CA GLU A 126 -17.01 5.82 -2.01
C GLU A 126 -17.50 7.10 -2.71
N ALA A 127 -16.91 8.24 -2.33
CA ALA A 127 -17.36 9.53 -2.83
C ALA A 127 -16.23 10.57 -2.79
N VAL A 128 -16.13 11.32 -3.88
CA VAL A 128 -15.28 12.51 -4.02
C VAL A 128 -16.14 13.75 -4.19
N THR A 129 -15.61 14.93 -3.86
CA THR A 129 -16.32 16.19 -4.10
C THR A 129 -15.95 16.76 -5.46
N THR A 130 -16.89 17.48 -6.09
CA THR A 130 -16.62 18.20 -7.34
C THR A 130 -15.45 19.19 -7.20
N GLN A 131 -15.31 19.81 -6.03
CA GLN A 131 -14.21 20.73 -5.74
C GLN A 131 -12.85 20.02 -5.70
N ASP A 132 -12.77 18.86 -5.06
CA ASP A 132 -11.53 18.06 -5.03
C ASP A 132 -11.13 17.59 -6.44
N VAL A 133 -12.11 17.15 -7.23
CA VAL A 133 -11.87 16.73 -8.62
C VAL A 133 -11.44 17.91 -9.49
N ALA A 134 -12.05 19.09 -9.33
CA ALA A 134 -11.67 20.29 -10.07
C ALA A 134 -10.23 20.72 -9.79
N LEU A 135 -9.80 20.69 -8.52
CA LEU A 135 -8.41 20.99 -8.13
C LEU A 135 -7.43 19.95 -8.70
N ALA A 136 -7.79 18.67 -8.66
CA ALA A 136 -6.97 17.61 -9.22
C ALA A 136 -6.79 17.74 -10.74
N ILE A 137 -7.87 18.04 -11.47
CA ILE A 137 -7.81 18.29 -12.92
C ILE A 137 -6.95 19.52 -13.23
N ALA A 138 -7.09 20.59 -12.45
CA ALA A 138 -6.27 21.80 -12.63
C ALA A 138 -4.78 21.51 -12.44
N ALA A 139 -4.41 20.80 -11.37
CA ALA A 139 -3.02 20.40 -11.11
C ALA A 139 -2.50 19.44 -12.20
N TYR A 140 -3.27 18.42 -12.57
CA TYR A 140 -2.89 17.46 -13.61
C TYR A 140 -2.65 18.15 -14.95
N ARG A 141 -3.56 19.04 -15.36
CA ARG A 141 -3.43 19.82 -16.60
C ARG A 141 -2.16 20.66 -16.60
N GLN A 142 -1.85 21.33 -15.48
CA GLN A 142 -0.62 22.12 -15.34
C GLN A 142 0.61 21.24 -15.58
N VAL A 143 0.73 20.13 -14.84
CA VAL A 143 1.88 19.21 -14.98
C VAL A 143 2.04 18.68 -16.40
N VAL A 144 0.96 18.21 -17.02
CA VAL A 144 1.03 17.68 -18.39
C VAL A 144 1.45 18.75 -19.39
N THR A 145 1.01 20.00 -19.20
CA THR A 145 1.38 21.12 -20.07
C THR A 145 2.85 21.47 -19.91
N ASP A 146 3.33 21.61 -18.68
CA ASP A 146 4.72 21.97 -18.37
C ASP A 146 5.69 20.91 -18.89
N LEU A 147 5.39 19.63 -18.64
CA LEU A 147 6.18 18.51 -19.14
C LEU A 147 6.21 18.44 -20.68
N ALA A 148 5.11 18.77 -21.35
CA ALA A 148 5.05 18.81 -22.81
C ALA A 148 5.86 19.97 -23.40
N GLN A 149 6.04 21.06 -22.63
CA GLN A 149 6.84 22.23 -23.01
C GLN A 149 8.32 22.09 -22.65
N GLY A 150 8.68 21.07 -21.84
CA GLY A 150 10.04 20.79 -21.41
C GLY A 150 10.49 21.56 -20.17
N GLU A 151 9.54 22.11 -19.41
CA GLU A 151 9.75 22.75 -18.10
C GLU A 151 9.72 21.73 -16.95
#